data_AF-A0A950HFN1-F1
#
_entry.id   AF-A0A950HFN1-F1
#
_cell.length_a   1.000
_cell.length_b   1.000
_cell.length_c   1.000
_cell.angle_alpha   90.00
_cell.angle_beta   90.00
_cell.angle_gamma   90.00
#
_symmetry.space_group_name_H-M   'P 1'
#
loop_
_entity.id
_entity.type
_entity.pdbx_description
1 polymer ?
#
loop_
_entity_poly.entity_id
_entity_poly.type
_entity_poly.pdbx_seq_one_letter_code
_entity_poly.pdbx_strand_id
1 'polypeptide(L)'
;MVTSTDSGTRPPGFTYIPEATDALTYAVRSDGTVPLNLDIPTLKRIYQCDPALTFPSNPNGFKPLIGQFGAGNRTLFFNKLGITDSATYTTQFPCVRDKDSNGVGLLANDGRVLTDPANLITYSSAPYLAQVNRVEQDIHGLAVLGSINGIPPETLNPSSAISRLVYNVVPTTKVTSPTGLGTINDLFVGPQSELCKNPTLIQQHGFSVAPNCGDTSLVTTN
;
A
#
# COMPACT_ATOMS: atom_id res chain seq x y z
N MET A 1 14.03 -4.40 9.99
CA MET A 1 14.10 -3.92 8.59
C MET A 1 13.03 -2.87 8.43
N VAL A 2 13.38 -1.66 8.01
CA VAL A 2 12.39 -0.61 7.76
C VAL A 2 12.13 -0.61 6.27
N THR A 3 10.97 -1.15 5.86
CA THR A 3 10.46 -0.99 4.50
C THR A 3 9.96 0.45 4.38
N SER A 4 10.69 1.30 3.66
CA SER A 4 10.25 2.68 3.44
C SER A 4 9.52 2.78 2.11
N THR A 5 8.28 3.26 2.17
CA THR A 5 7.41 3.52 1.01
C THR A 5 7.26 5.01 0.72
N ASP A 6 7.95 5.87 1.47
CA ASP A 6 7.65 7.30 1.52
C ASP A 6 8.70 8.12 0.77
N SER A 7 8.24 8.99 -0.13
CA SER A 7 9.03 10.06 -0.74
C SER A 7 9.25 11.25 0.22
N GLY A 8 8.85 11.11 1.49
CA GLY A 8 9.23 12.03 2.56
C GLY A 8 10.75 12.12 2.72
N THR A 9 11.20 13.23 3.31
CA THR A 9 12.61 13.61 3.48
C THR A 9 13.44 12.42 3.93
N ARG A 10 14.16 11.83 3.00
CA ARG A 10 14.99 10.65 3.25
C ARG A 10 16.13 11.07 4.18
N PRO A 11 16.27 10.50 5.38
CA PRO A 11 17.35 10.87 6.27
C PRO A 11 18.69 10.67 5.57
N PRO A 12 19.67 11.56 5.77
CA PRO A 12 20.96 11.41 5.12
C PRO A 12 21.75 10.22 5.71
N GLY A 13 22.68 9.68 4.93
CA GLY A 13 23.51 8.53 5.32
C GLY A 13 22.87 7.16 5.10
N PHE A 14 21.78 7.07 4.33
CA PHE A 14 21.09 5.81 4.02
C PHE A 14 21.16 5.45 2.53
N THR A 15 21.16 4.16 2.26
CA THR A 15 21.02 3.56 0.93
C THR A 15 19.65 2.89 0.83
N TYR A 16 18.94 3.15 -0.24
CA TYR A 16 17.59 2.64 -0.52
C TYR A 16 17.69 1.60 -1.61
N ILE A 17 17.70 0.33 -1.22
CA ILE A 17 17.90 -0.80 -2.12
C ILE A 17 16.52 -1.30 -2.58
N PRO A 18 16.14 -1.11 -3.86
CA PRO A 18 14.84 -1.56 -4.33
C PRO A 18 14.80 -3.09 -4.31
N GLU A 19 13.68 -3.62 -3.84
CA GLU A 19 13.43 -5.05 -3.74
C GLU A 19 12.31 -5.44 -4.68
N ALA A 20 11.17 -4.75 -4.54
CA ALA A 20 9.96 -5.15 -5.21
C ALA A 20 9.02 -3.97 -5.49
N THR A 21 7.96 -4.25 -6.24
CA THR A 21 6.86 -3.35 -6.54
C THR A 21 5.61 -3.83 -5.81
N ASP A 22 4.98 -2.93 -5.08
CA ASP A 22 3.68 -3.12 -4.43
C ASP A 22 2.60 -2.38 -5.21
N ALA A 23 1.47 -3.04 -5.43
CA ALA A 23 0.26 -2.42 -5.95
C ALA A 23 -0.59 -1.94 -4.77
N LEU A 24 -1.17 -0.75 -4.89
CA LEU A 24 -2.10 -0.21 -3.91
C LEU A 24 -3.48 -0.10 -4.53
N THR A 25 -4.50 -0.56 -3.82
CA THR A 25 -5.89 -0.48 -4.25
C THR A 25 -6.80 -0.10 -3.07
N TYR A 26 -8.10 -0.29 -3.24
CA TYR A 26 -9.08 -0.32 -2.16
C TYR A 26 -9.55 -1.76 -1.92
N ALA A 27 -9.90 -2.07 -0.69
CA ALA A 27 -10.60 -3.28 -0.31
C ALA A 27 -12.01 -2.94 0.15
N VAL A 28 -12.93 -3.87 -0.10
CA VAL A 28 -14.34 -3.81 0.29
C VAL A 28 -14.73 -5.10 0.96
N ARG A 29 -15.91 -5.16 1.57
CA ARG A 29 -16.42 -6.45 2.06
C ARG A 29 -16.87 -7.32 0.90
N SER A 30 -16.61 -8.62 0.97
CA SER A 30 -17.07 -9.62 0.01
C SER A 30 -18.59 -9.73 -0.09
N ASP A 31 -19.30 -9.36 0.98
CA ASP A 31 -20.77 -9.29 1.07
C ASP A 31 -21.29 -7.83 1.02
N GLY A 32 -20.43 -6.90 0.60
CA GLY A 32 -20.70 -5.47 0.62
C GLY A 32 -21.46 -4.96 -0.61
N THR A 33 -21.73 -3.66 -0.59
CA THR A 33 -22.47 -2.93 -1.64
C THR A 33 -21.57 -2.08 -2.53
N VAL A 34 -20.31 -1.93 -2.15
CA VAL A 34 -19.30 -1.17 -2.91
C VAL A 34 -18.91 -1.97 -4.17
N PRO A 35 -18.93 -1.37 -5.36
CA PRO A 35 -18.48 -2.04 -6.59
C PRO A 35 -17.02 -2.51 -6.49
N LEU A 36 -16.74 -3.68 -7.05
CA LEU A 36 -15.38 -4.24 -7.15
C LEU A 36 -14.55 -3.66 -8.29
N ASN A 37 -15.11 -2.74 -9.08
CA ASN A 37 -14.36 -2.03 -10.11
C ASN A 37 -14.78 -0.56 -10.09
N LEU A 38 -13.82 0.32 -9.82
CA LEU A 38 -14.01 1.76 -9.76
C LEU A 38 -12.88 2.44 -10.53
N ASP A 39 -13.16 3.57 -11.16
CA ASP A 39 -12.10 4.39 -11.75
C ASP A 39 -11.56 5.43 -10.75
N ILE A 40 -10.41 6.02 -11.07
CA ILE A 40 -9.78 7.06 -10.22
C ILE A 40 -10.74 8.24 -9.96
N PRO A 41 -11.44 8.82 -10.96
CA PRO A 41 -12.40 9.89 -10.72
C PRO A 41 -13.52 9.50 -9.75
N THR A 42 -14.05 8.29 -9.86
CA THR A 42 -15.11 7.80 -8.96
C THR A 42 -14.58 7.61 -7.56
N LEU A 43 -13.42 6.98 -7.38
CA LEU A 43 -12.77 6.88 -6.07
C LEU A 43 -12.55 8.26 -5.45
N LYS A 44 -12.07 9.24 -6.23
CA LYS A 44 -11.92 10.61 -5.76
C LYS A 44 -13.24 11.17 -5.23
N ARG A 45 -14.33 11.04 -6.00
CA ARG A 45 -15.67 11.52 -5.61
C ARG A 45 -16.21 10.81 -4.36
N ILE A 46 -15.95 9.51 -4.20
CA ILE A 46 -16.29 8.75 -2.98
C ILE A 46 -15.58 9.37 -1.76
N TYR A 47 -14.26 9.56 -1.84
CA TYR A 47 -13.48 10.11 -0.73
C TYR A 47 -13.75 11.61 -0.50
N GLN A 48 -14.34 12.31 -1.47
CA GLN A 48 -14.81 13.69 -1.32
C GLN A 48 -16.29 13.82 -0.92
N CYS A 49 -16.92 12.70 -0.52
CA CYS A 49 -18.32 12.66 -0.07
C CYS A 49 -19.32 13.26 -1.07
N ASP A 50 -19.11 13.04 -2.37
CA ASP A 50 -19.99 13.58 -3.40
C ASP A 50 -21.42 12.99 -3.27
N PRO A 51 -22.44 13.81 -2.93
CA PRO A 51 -23.81 13.33 -2.72
C PRO A 51 -24.50 12.88 -4.03
N ALA A 52 -23.98 13.29 -5.19
CA ALA A 52 -24.50 12.86 -6.49
C ALA A 52 -24.02 11.46 -6.87
N LEU A 53 -23.07 10.87 -6.12
CA LEU A 53 -22.56 9.54 -6.39
C LEU A 53 -23.37 8.48 -5.63
N THR A 54 -24.37 7.93 -6.32
CA THR A 54 -25.19 6.83 -5.81
C THR A 54 -25.06 5.61 -6.72
N PHE A 55 -25.07 4.42 -6.12
CA PHE A 55 -25.14 3.16 -6.85
C PHE A 55 -26.41 2.42 -6.45
N PRO A 56 -27.07 1.68 -7.35
CA PRO A 56 -28.25 0.87 -7.01
C PRO A 56 -27.97 -0.10 -5.85
N SER A 57 -26.76 -0.66 -5.80
CA SER A 57 -26.31 -1.52 -4.71
C SER A 57 -26.08 -0.78 -3.41
N ASN A 58 -25.79 0.52 -3.46
CA ASN A 58 -25.44 1.34 -2.30
C ASN A 58 -26.26 2.65 -2.22
N PRO A 59 -27.59 2.56 -1.98
CA PRO A 59 -28.48 3.72 -1.98
C PRO A 59 -28.22 4.69 -0.82
N ASN A 60 -27.57 4.22 0.24
CA ASN A 60 -27.27 5.01 1.45
C ASN A 60 -25.91 5.70 1.40
N GLY A 61 -25.23 5.66 0.25
CA GLY A 61 -23.92 6.28 0.04
C GLY A 61 -22.76 5.49 0.62
N PHE A 62 -21.54 5.92 0.30
CA PHE A 62 -20.32 5.25 0.71
C PHE A 62 -19.90 5.64 2.13
N LYS A 63 -19.23 4.70 2.81
CA LYS A 63 -18.61 4.92 4.12
C LYS A 63 -17.10 4.69 4.02
N PRO A 64 -16.38 5.53 3.26
CA PRO A 64 -14.95 5.38 3.05
C PRO A 64 -14.18 5.43 4.38
N LEU A 65 -13.23 4.53 4.50
CA LEU A 65 -12.25 4.48 5.55
C LEU A 65 -10.88 4.85 4.97
N ILE A 66 -10.06 5.50 5.78
CA ILE A 66 -8.66 5.79 5.46
C ILE A 66 -7.77 5.45 6.65
N GLY A 67 -6.50 5.20 6.39
CA GLY A 67 -5.52 5.10 7.46
C GLY A 67 -5.40 6.41 8.24
N GLN A 68 -4.83 6.32 9.44
CA GLN A 68 -4.49 7.51 10.22
C GLN A 68 -3.60 8.50 9.43
N PHE A 69 -3.69 9.79 9.75
CA PHE A 69 -2.88 10.82 9.09
C PHE A 69 -1.37 10.52 9.22
N GLY A 70 -0.63 10.70 8.12
CA GLY A 70 0.79 10.37 8.03
C GLY A 70 1.09 8.90 7.70
N ALA A 71 0.08 8.04 7.53
CA ALA A 71 0.29 6.68 7.03
C ALA A 71 0.63 6.69 5.53
N GLY A 72 1.78 6.10 5.14
CA GLY A 72 2.26 6.12 3.75
C GLY A 72 1.27 5.56 2.70
N ASN A 73 0.45 4.56 3.06
CA ASN A 73 -0.61 4.04 2.18
C ASN A 73 -1.67 5.11 1.88
N ARG A 74 -2.09 5.87 2.89
CA ARG A 74 -3.04 6.97 2.73
C ARG A 74 -2.43 8.08 1.88
N THR A 75 -1.21 8.52 2.19
CA THR A 75 -0.50 9.58 1.44
C THR A 75 -0.39 9.21 -0.03
N LEU A 76 0.09 8.01 -0.35
CA LEU A 76 0.24 7.55 -1.74
C LEU A 76 -1.11 7.49 -2.47
N PHE A 77 -2.13 6.91 -1.84
CA PHE A 77 -3.45 6.78 -2.44
C PHE A 77 -4.06 8.15 -2.73
N PHE A 78 -4.05 9.07 -1.76
CA PHE A 78 -4.58 10.41 -1.91
C PHE A 78 -3.85 11.21 -3.00
N ASN A 79 -2.51 11.13 -3.03
CA ASN A 79 -1.72 11.75 -4.09
C ASN A 79 -2.15 11.27 -5.49
N LYS A 80 -2.44 9.98 -5.64
CA LYS A 80 -2.87 9.38 -6.91
C LYS A 80 -4.31 9.75 -7.29
N LEU A 81 -5.17 9.96 -6.30
CA LEU A 81 -6.52 10.51 -6.51
C LEU A 81 -6.52 12.04 -6.75
N GLY A 82 -5.38 12.71 -6.58
CA GLY A 82 -5.31 14.17 -6.62
C GLY A 82 -6.09 14.82 -5.48
N ILE A 83 -5.98 14.23 -4.28
CA ILE A 83 -6.55 14.68 -3.02
C ILE A 83 -5.39 15.15 -2.13
N THR A 84 -5.53 16.32 -1.50
CA THR A 84 -4.56 16.79 -0.51
C THR A 84 -4.70 16.00 0.78
N ASP A 85 -3.63 15.34 1.23
CA ASP A 85 -3.60 14.68 2.52
C ASP A 85 -3.41 15.69 3.66
N SER A 86 -4.35 15.72 4.61
CA SER A 86 -4.34 16.66 5.72
C SER A 86 -4.86 16.05 7.02
N ALA A 87 -4.38 16.58 8.15
CA ALA A 87 -4.86 16.16 9.48
C ALA A 87 -6.35 16.48 9.72
N THR A 88 -6.93 17.42 8.97
CA THR A 88 -8.34 17.84 9.08
C THR A 88 -9.25 17.22 8.02
N TYR A 89 -8.75 16.26 7.24
CA TYR A 89 -9.47 15.70 6.10
C TYR A 89 -10.85 15.13 6.46
N THR A 90 -10.95 14.36 7.55
CA THR A 90 -12.22 13.76 8.02
C THR A 90 -13.20 14.79 8.58
N THR A 91 -12.72 15.97 9.00
CA THR A 91 -13.59 17.11 9.35
C THR A 91 -14.15 17.78 8.10
N GLN A 92 -13.35 17.88 7.03
CA GLN A 92 -13.76 18.45 5.75
C GLN A 92 -14.73 17.53 4.99
N PHE A 93 -14.52 16.21 5.09
CA PHE A 93 -15.26 15.18 4.38
C PHE A 93 -15.86 14.18 5.39
N PRO A 94 -17.02 14.50 6.02
CA PRO A 94 -17.54 13.78 7.19
C PRO A 94 -18.06 12.36 6.91
N CYS A 95 -18.21 11.96 5.64
CA CYS A 95 -18.48 10.56 5.29
C CYS A 95 -17.24 9.67 5.45
N VAL A 96 -16.04 10.26 5.51
CA VAL A 96 -14.76 9.56 5.64
C VAL A 96 -14.39 9.42 7.11
N ARG A 97 -13.93 8.23 7.50
CA ARG A 97 -13.47 7.95 8.86
C ARG A 97 -12.05 7.40 8.87
N ASP A 98 -11.23 7.84 9.80
CA ASP A 98 -9.84 7.39 10.00
C ASP A 98 -9.59 6.77 11.38
N LYS A 99 -10.66 6.55 12.15
CA LYS A 99 -10.64 5.94 13.49
C LYS A 99 -11.67 4.82 13.62
N ASP A 100 -11.39 3.85 14.47
CA ASP A 100 -12.37 2.84 14.88
C ASP A 100 -13.39 3.39 15.89
N SER A 101 -14.28 2.52 16.39
CA SER A 101 -15.28 2.89 17.40
C SER A 101 -14.68 3.29 18.76
N ASN A 102 -13.41 2.93 19.02
CA ASN A 102 -12.69 3.25 20.24
C ASN A 102 -11.82 4.52 20.07
N GLY A 103 -11.86 5.17 18.91
CA GLY A 103 -11.05 6.35 18.59
C GLY A 103 -9.60 6.05 18.22
N VAL A 104 -9.25 4.77 18.02
CA VAL A 104 -7.91 4.34 17.58
C VAL A 104 -7.78 4.56 16.07
N GLY A 105 -6.63 5.09 15.64
CA GLY A 105 -6.35 5.31 14.23
C GLY A 105 -6.41 3.99 13.44
N LEU A 106 -7.10 4.01 12.30
CA LEU A 106 -7.19 2.85 11.42
C LEU A 106 -5.82 2.57 10.79
N LEU A 107 -5.45 1.29 10.78
CA LEU A 107 -4.28 0.80 10.07
C LEU A 107 -4.70 0.36 8.67
N ALA A 108 -3.88 0.69 7.68
CA ALA A 108 -4.04 0.10 6.35
C ALA A 108 -3.76 -1.41 6.42
N ASN A 109 -4.34 -2.17 5.49
CA ASN A 109 -4.13 -3.61 5.34
C ASN A 109 -4.69 -4.50 6.47
N ASP A 110 -5.62 -3.98 7.28
CA ASP A 110 -6.44 -4.77 8.19
C ASP A 110 -7.88 -4.78 7.67
N GLY A 111 -8.33 -5.92 7.14
CA GLY A 111 -9.65 -6.02 6.53
C GLY A 111 -10.79 -6.14 7.55
N ARG A 112 -10.48 -6.41 8.82
CA ARG A 112 -11.48 -6.53 9.89
C ARG A 112 -12.15 -5.20 10.24
N VAL A 113 -11.54 -4.07 9.84
CA VAL A 113 -12.12 -2.73 10.01
C VAL A 113 -13.34 -2.47 9.11
N LEU A 114 -13.53 -3.30 8.08
CA LEU A 114 -14.67 -3.25 7.15
C LEU A 114 -15.91 -3.87 7.82
N THR A 115 -16.58 -3.08 8.65
CA THR A 115 -17.71 -3.52 9.49
C THR A 115 -19.08 -3.22 8.89
N ASP A 116 -19.15 -2.37 7.87
CA ASP A 116 -20.38 -1.97 7.19
C ASP A 116 -20.32 -2.36 5.70
N PRO A 117 -21.41 -2.86 5.09
CA PRO A 117 -21.46 -3.18 3.65
C PRO A 117 -21.01 -2.06 2.71
N ALA A 118 -21.15 -0.79 3.12
CA ALA A 118 -20.72 0.37 2.37
C ALA A 118 -19.26 0.80 2.65
N ASN A 119 -18.51 0.05 3.47
CA ASN A 119 -17.11 0.36 3.75
C ASN A 119 -16.20 0.00 2.57
N LEU A 120 -15.22 0.86 2.39
CA LEU A 120 -14.05 0.64 1.56
C LEU A 120 -12.84 1.28 2.24
N ILE A 121 -11.67 0.65 2.16
CA ILE A 121 -10.42 1.18 2.74
C ILE A 121 -9.28 0.99 1.77
N THR A 122 -8.25 1.84 1.85
CA THR A 122 -7.01 1.61 1.10
C THR A 122 -6.30 0.33 1.58
N TYR A 123 -5.80 -0.47 0.63
CA TYR A 123 -5.21 -1.77 0.90
C TYR A 123 -4.10 -2.07 -0.12
N SER A 124 -2.94 -2.47 0.36
CA SER A 124 -1.83 -2.93 -0.48
C SER A 124 -2.06 -4.38 -0.90
N SER A 125 -1.91 -4.68 -2.19
CA SER A 125 -2.09 -6.02 -2.72
C SER A 125 -1.10 -7.01 -2.10
N ALA A 126 0.11 -6.57 -1.80
CA ALA A 126 1.13 -7.44 -1.21
C ALA A 126 0.72 -8.05 0.15
N PRO A 127 0.46 -7.27 1.22
CA PRO A 127 0.02 -7.84 2.49
C PRO A 127 -1.32 -8.58 2.37
N TYR A 128 -2.23 -8.22 1.45
CA TYR A 128 -3.43 -9.02 1.21
C TYR A 128 -3.07 -10.42 0.70
N LEU A 129 -2.25 -10.51 -0.34
CA LEU A 129 -1.82 -11.79 -0.92
C LEU A 129 -0.94 -12.57 0.06
N ALA A 130 -0.09 -11.93 0.84
CA ALA A 130 0.71 -12.57 1.89
C ALA A 130 -0.18 -13.26 2.95
N GLN A 131 -1.28 -12.61 3.33
CA GLN A 131 -2.29 -13.17 4.24
C GLN A 131 -3.03 -14.35 3.60
N VAL A 132 -3.54 -14.18 2.38
CA VAL A 132 -4.26 -15.23 1.64
C VAL A 132 -3.36 -16.44 1.36
N ASN A 133 -2.09 -16.21 1.05
CA ASN A 133 -1.07 -17.24 0.84
C ASN A 133 -0.53 -17.85 2.14
N ARG A 134 -0.96 -17.35 3.31
CA ARG A 134 -0.57 -17.81 4.65
C ARG A 134 0.92 -17.72 4.94
N VAL A 135 1.60 -16.75 4.33
CA VAL A 135 2.98 -16.38 4.69
C VAL A 135 3.04 -15.26 5.73
N GLU A 136 1.90 -14.62 6.00
CA GLU A 136 1.69 -13.70 7.12
C GLU A 136 0.41 -14.06 7.89
N GLN A 137 0.24 -13.48 9.09
CA GLN A 137 -0.99 -13.68 9.87
C GLN A 137 -2.19 -13.15 9.10
N ASP A 138 -3.16 -14.02 8.88
CA ASP A 138 -4.40 -13.66 8.21
C ASP A 138 -5.27 -12.73 9.08
N ILE A 139 -5.38 -11.47 8.65
CA ILE A 139 -6.26 -10.45 9.21
C ILE A 139 -7.12 -9.78 8.12
N HIS A 140 -7.30 -10.41 6.96
CA HIS A 140 -8.06 -9.81 5.85
C HIS A 140 -9.56 -9.91 6.11
N GLY A 141 -10.01 -10.88 6.91
CA GLY A 141 -11.41 -11.02 7.28
C GLY A 141 -12.31 -11.19 6.05
N LEU A 142 -13.30 -10.31 5.90
CA LEU A 142 -14.19 -10.29 4.73
C LEU A 142 -13.67 -9.40 3.59
N ALA A 143 -12.46 -8.84 3.72
CA ALA A 143 -11.91 -7.98 2.69
C ALA A 143 -11.70 -8.75 1.39
N VAL A 144 -12.10 -8.12 0.29
CA VAL A 144 -11.69 -8.48 -1.07
C VAL A 144 -11.17 -7.23 -1.75
N LEU A 145 -10.15 -7.39 -2.59
CA LEU A 145 -9.55 -6.27 -3.28
C LEU A 145 -10.41 -5.83 -4.46
N GLY A 146 -10.60 -4.53 -4.61
CA GLY A 146 -11.23 -3.92 -5.77
C GLY A 146 -10.23 -3.66 -6.90
N SER A 147 -10.70 -3.73 -8.13
CA SER A 147 -9.97 -3.28 -9.32
C SER A 147 -10.09 -1.77 -9.49
N ILE A 148 -9.02 -1.15 -10.01
CA ILE A 148 -9.01 0.27 -10.37
C ILE A 148 -8.83 0.39 -11.88
N ASN A 149 -9.73 1.12 -12.56
CA ASN A 149 -9.75 1.25 -14.02
C ASN A 149 -9.79 -0.12 -14.75
N GLY A 150 -10.46 -1.12 -14.16
CA GLY A 150 -10.51 -2.48 -14.70
C GLY A 150 -9.20 -3.27 -14.59
N ILE A 151 -8.18 -2.75 -13.92
CA ILE A 151 -6.93 -3.46 -13.68
C ILE A 151 -7.08 -4.29 -12.39
N PRO A 152 -6.95 -5.63 -12.45
CA PRO A 152 -7.07 -6.48 -11.29
C PRO A 152 -6.00 -6.14 -10.25
N PRO A 153 -6.35 -6.05 -8.96
CA PRO A 153 -5.43 -5.66 -7.91
C PRO A 153 -4.35 -6.71 -7.64
N GLU A 154 -4.55 -7.96 -8.03
CA GLU A 154 -3.55 -9.03 -7.98
C GLU A 154 -2.55 -8.95 -9.14
N THR A 155 -2.75 -8.04 -10.10
CA THR A 155 -1.78 -7.78 -11.16
C THR A 155 -0.57 -7.08 -10.54
N LEU A 156 0.37 -7.91 -10.11
CA LEU A 156 1.77 -7.58 -9.87
C LEU A 156 2.28 -6.78 -11.09
N ASN A 157 3.14 -5.76 -10.90
CA ASN A 157 3.91 -4.99 -11.91
C ASN A 157 3.33 -3.56 -12.24
N PRO A 158 4.00 -2.68 -13.04
CA PRO A 158 3.65 -1.27 -13.16
C PRO A 158 2.35 -1.01 -13.92
N SER A 159 1.70 -2.07 -14.40
CA SER A 159 0.37 -1.99 -15.00
C SER A 159 -0.72 -1.70 -13.97
N SER A 160 -0.49 -1.88 -12.67
CA SER A 160 -1.42 -1.42 -11.63
C SER A 160 -1.68 0.08 -11.76
N ALA A 161 -2.94 0.49 -11.59
CA ALA A 161 -3.32 1.91 -11.62
C ALA A 161 -2.59 2.73 -10.54
N ILE A 162 -2.26 2.09 -9.41
CA ILE A 162 -1.43 2.68 -8.36
C ILE A 162 -0.40 1.63 -7.91
N SER A 163 0.87 2.00 -8.04
CA SER A 163 1.98 1.17 -7.60
C SER A 163 3.11 2.03 -7.03
N ARG A 164 4.01 1.37 -6.29
CA ARG A 164 5.23 1.96 -5.73
C ARG A 164 6.34 0.92 -5.67
N LEU A 165 7.58 1.40 -5.70
CA LEU A 165 8.75 0.60 -5.30
C LEU A 165 8.80 0.48 -3.78
N VAL A 166 9.23 -0.68 -3.31
CA VAL A 166 9.52 -0.99 -1.92
C VAL A 166 11.02 -1.17 -1.78
N TYR A 167 11.58 -0.56 -0.74
CA TYR A 167 13.02 -0.50 -0.51
C TYR A 167 13.40 -1.10 0.83
N ASN A 168 14.52 -1.83 0.82
CA ASN A 168 15.33 -2.08 1.99
C ASN A 168 16.18 -0.85 2.29
N VAL A 169 15.97 -0.23 3.44
CA VAL A 169 16.71 0.96 3.85
C VAL A 169 17.80 0.57 4.86
N VAL A 170 19.05 0.79 4.48
CA VAL A 170 20.23 0.42 5.28
C VAL A 170 21.19 1.60 5.40
N PRO A 171 21.96 1.73 6.50
CA PRO A 171 23.01 2.74 6.58
C PRO A 171 24.02 2.55 5.43
N THR A 172 24.39 3.62 4.74
CA THR A 172 25.30 3.55 3.57
C THR A 172 26.65 2.94 3.93
N THR A 173 27.14 3.18 5.15
CA THR A 173 28.39 2.59 5.67
C THR A 173 28.36 1.07 5.76
N LYS A 174 27.18 0.45 5.80
CA LYS A 174 27.02 -1.02 5.82
C LYS A 174 26.99 -1.64 4.43
N VAL A 175 26.69 -0.86 3.41
CA VAL A 175 26.77 -1.28 2.00
C VAL A 175 28.21 -1.26 1.53
N THR A 176 28.99 -0.24 1.94
CA THR A 176 30.35 0.01 1.44
C THR A 176 31.47 -0.60 2.30
N SER A 177 31.18 -1.15 3.48
CA SER A 177 32.21 -1.69 4.40
C SER A 177 32.67 -3.09 4.01
N PRO A 178 33.97 -3.34 3.75
CA PRO A 178 34.50 -4.65 3.33
C PRO A 178 34.35 -5.79 4.36
N THR A 179 34.11 -5.46 5.64
CA THR A 179 34.14 -6.41 6.78
C THR A 179 32.77 -6.63 7.43
N GLY A 180 31.74 -5.89 7.02
CA GLY A 180 30.35 -6.05 7.48
C GLY A 180 29.41 -6.66 6.43
N LEU A 181 29.98 -7.20 5.33
CA LEU A 181 29.29 -7.50 4.08
C LEU A 181 28.32 -8.68 4.15
N GLY A 182 28.65 -9.74 4.89
CA GLY A 182 28.07 -11.08 4.69
C GLY A 182 26.60 -11.29 5.09
N THR A 183 25.83 -10.24 5.35
CA THR A 183 24.39 -10.38 5.56
C THR A 183 23.61 -9.32 4.82
N ILE A 184 24.01 -8.05 4.86
CA ILE A 184 23.31 -7.02 4.07
C ILE A 184 23.64 -7.16 2.57
N ASN A 185 24.91 -7.38 2.21
CA ASN A 185 25.27 -7.52 0.80
C ASN A 185 24.74 -8.83 0.23
N ASP A 186 24.93 -9.93 0.94
CA ASP A 186 24.47 -11.24 0.51
C ASP A 186 22.94 -11.28 0.37
N LEU A 187 22.19 -10.68 1.30
CA LEU A 187 20.73 -10.70 1.25
C LEU A 187 20.13 -9.69 0.27
N PHE A 188 20.71 -8.49 0.11
CA PHE A 188 20.04 -7.39 -0.59
C PHE A 188 20.83 -6.74 -1.73
N VAL A 189 22.16 -6.80 -1.75
CA VAL A 189 22.95 -5.97 -2.69
C VAL A 189 23.22 -6.71 -3.99
N GLY A 190 22.88 -6.03 -5.08
CA GLY A 190 23.06 -6.48 -6.44
C GLY A 190 22.00 -7.50 -6.90
N PRO A 191 21.93 -7.74 -8.22
CA PRO A 191 20.96 -8.66 -8.81
C PRO A 191 21.20 -10.13 -8.41
N GLN A 192 22.34 -10.43 -7.78
CA GLN A 192 22.72 -11.76 -7.31
C GLN A 192 22.53 -11.96 -5.80
N SER A 193 21.91 -11.01 -5.11
CA SER A 193 21.55 -11.19 -3.71
C SER A 193 20.52 -12.31 -3.53
N GLU A 194 20.48 -12.91 -2.33
CA GLU A 194 19.57 -14.02 -2.00
C GLU A 194 18.10 -13.64 -2.25
N LEU A 195 17.72 -12.39 -1.95
CA LEU A 195 16.38 -11.90 -2.18
C LEU A 195 16.06 -11.78 -3.67
N CYS A 196 16.94 -11.13 -4.46
CA CYS A 196 16.70 -10.93 -5.89
C CYS A 196 16.73 -12.25 -6.68
N LYS A 197 17.43 -13.27 -6.17
CA LYS A 197 17.43 -14.63 -6.72
C LYS A 197 16.18 -15.44 -6.34
N ASN A 198 15.35 -14.96 -5.43
CA ASN A 198 14.17 -15.68 -4.96
C ASN A 198 12.85 -14.97 -5.36
N PRO A 199 12.55 -14.90 -6.68
CA PRO A 199 11.33 -14.26 -7.17
C PRO A 199 10.07 -14.93 -6.64
N THR A 200 10.13 -16.24 -6.36
CA THR A 200 9.02 -17.00 -5.79
C THR A 200 8.66 -16.50 -4.40
N LEU A 201 9.63 -16.24 -3.53
CA LEU A 201 9.37 -15.69 -2.20
C LEU A 201 8.75 -14.29 -2.30
N ILE A 202 9.29 -13.42 -3.15
CA ILE A 202 8.75 -12.07 -3.39
C ILE A 202 7.29 -12.14 -3.85
N GLN A 203 6.98 -13.05 -4.78
CA GLN A 203 5.62 -13.27 -5.29
C GLN A 203 4.69 -13.92 -4.27
N GLN A 204 5.18 -14.81 -3.41
CA GLN A 204 4.40 -15.40 -2.32
C GLN A 204 3.93 -14.34 -1.32
N HIS A 205 4.76 -13.32 -1.07
CA HIS A 205 4.39 -12.12 -0.32
C HIS A 205 3.59 -11.10 -1.14
N GLY A 206 3.18 -11.43 -2.36
CA GLY A 206 2.31 -10.60 -3.18
C GLY A 206 2.97 -9.39 -3.81
N PHE A 207 4.31 -9.37 -3.90
CA PHE A 207 5.04 -8.32 -4.60
C PHE A 207 5.51 -8.78 -5.98
N SER A 208 5.88 -7.81 -6.82
CA SER A 208 6.57 -8.05 -8.09
C SER A 208 8.04 -7.73 -7.93
N VAL A 209 8.96 -8.55 -8.47
CA VAL A 209 10.39 -8.23 -8.40
C VAL A 209 10.67 -6.89 -9.07
N ALA A 210 11.40 -6.00 -8.40
CA ALA A 210 11.77 -4.72 -8.99
C ALA A 210 12.74 -4.94 -10.18
N PRO A 211 12.58 -4.22 -11.31
CA PRO A 211 13.49 -4.37 -12.45
C PRO A 211 14.96 -4.10 -12.12
N ASN A 212 15.21 -3.27 -11.11
CA ASN A 212 16.53 -2.94 -10.60
C ASN A 212 16.78 -3.53 -9.20
N CYS A 213 16.19 -4.70 -8.87
CA CYS A 213 16.36 -5.34 -7.57
C CYS A 213 17.85 -5.39 -7.14
N GLY A 214 18.11 -4.90 -5.93
CA GLY A 214 19.44 -4.87 -5.33
C GLY A 214 20.32 -3.68 -5.72
N ASP A 215 19.83 -2.74 -6.52
CA ASP A 215 20.56 -1.53 -6.91
C ASP A 215 20.86 -0.61 -5.71
N THR A 216 22.11 -0.20 -5.55
CA THR A 216 22.58 0.66 -4.45
C THR A 216 22.84 2.10 -4.88
N SER A 217 22.46 2.49 -6.10
CA SER A 217 22.69 3.84 -6.63
C SER A 217 21.92 4.93 -5.88
N LEU A 218 20.84 4.55 -5.19
CA LEU A 218 19.95 5.48 -4.51
C LEU A 218 20.42 5.75 -3.08
N VAL A 219 21.30 6.75 -2.94
CA VAL A 219 21.93 7.14 -1.67
C VAL A 219 21.50 8.53 -1.26
N THR A 220 21.24 8.74 0.03
CA THR A 220 21.15 10.08 0.61
C THR A 220 22.49 10.49 1.21
N THR A 221 23.09 11.55 0.69
CA THR A 221 24.30 12.15 1.25
C THR A 221 23.93 13.11 2.38
N ASN A 222 24.82 13.23 3.38
CA ASN A 222 24.78 14.35 4.32
C ASN A 222 24.99 15.68 3.58
#